data_AF-A0A2V9KV51-F1
#
_entry.id   AF-A0A2V9KV51-F1
#
_cell.length_a   1.000
_cell.length_b   1.000
_cell.length_c   1.000
_cell.angle_alpha   90.00
_cell.angle_beta   90.00
_cell.angle_gamma   90.00
#
_symmetry.space_group_name_H-M   'P 1'
#
loop_
_entity.id
_entity.type
_entity.pdbx_description
1 polymer ?
#
loop_
_entity_poly.entity_id
_entity_poly.type
_entity_poly.pdbx_seq_one_letter_code
_entity_poly.pdbx_strand_id
1 'polypeptide(L)'
;MVGGTAAVAYALTGYTARHLARGLSLILLESLLLLSVTFLFGTTFSTLTNGVLALGLHGIAFMGGWIEQAGTLSHSPRAVTVGVVASVIMPSESLWRRAAFEMQSPLVGALGFSPFSNASTPSLTMIAYAALYLALALAIALHRFGQRDL
;
A
#
# COMPACT_ATOMS: atom_id res chain seq x y z
N MET A 1 -4.15 -15.12 2.38
CA MET A 1 -5.22 -15.23 1.36
C MET A 1 -4.72 -15.16 -0.09
N VAL A 2 -3.65 -14.42 -0.41
CA VAL A 2 -3.16 -14.26 -1.80
C VAL A 2 -2.63 -15.57 -2.42
N GLY A 3 -1.87 -16.39 -1.69
CA GLY A 3 -1.37 -17.67 -2.20
C GLY A 3 -2.49 -18.68 -2.51
N GLY A 4 -3.54 -18.72 -1.69
CA GLY A 4 -4.68 -19.63 -1.89
C GLY A 4 -5.53 -19.25 -3.09
N THR A 5 -5.82 -17.96 -3.29
CA THR A 5 -6.55 -17.47 -4.47
C THR A 5 -5.76 -17.67 -5.75
N ALA A 6 -4.44 -17.46 -5.72
CA ALA A 6 -3.56 -17.78 -6.86
C ALA A 6 -3.54 -19.28 -7.19
N ALA A 7 -3.49 -20.16 -6.18
CA ALA A 7 -3.53 -21.61 -6.38
C ALA A 7 -4.87 -22.08 -6.98
N VAL A 8 -5.99 -21.54 -6.50
CA VAL A 8 -7.32 -21.83 -7.05
C VAL A 8 -7.44 -21.30 -8.48
N ALA A 9 -6.99 -20.07 -8.74
CA ALA A 9 -6.99 -19.49 -10.09
C ALA A 9 -6.14 -20.32 -11.06
N TYR A 10 -4.98 -20.80 -10.62
CA TYR A 10 -4.13 -21.71 -11.40
C TYR A 10 -4.82 -23.05 -11.66
N ALA A 11 -5.46 -23.64 -10.65
CA ALA A 11 -6.19 -24.90 -10.81
C ALA A 11 -7.35 -24.79 -11.80
N LEU A 12 -8.02 -23.63 -11.87
CA LEU A 12 -9.18 -23.40 -12.74
C LEU A 12 -8.80 -22.96 -14.15
N THR A 13 -7.74 -22.15 -14.30
CA THR A 13 -7.42 -21.49 -15.58
C THR A 13 -6.10 -21.97 -16.21
N GLY A 14 -5.24 -22.66 -15.45
CA GLY A 14 -3.88 -23.00 -15.86
C GLY A 14 -2.92 -21.81 -15.93
N TYR A 15 -3.39 -20.59 -15.63
CA TYR A 15 -2.59 -19.37 -15.67
C TYR A 15 -2.32 -18.82 -14.27
N THR A 16 -1.11 -18.29 -14.08
CA THR A 16 -0.72 -17.56 -12.87
C THR A 16 -0.56 -16.08 -13.18
N ALA A 17 -0.77 -15.23 -12.18
CA ALA A 17 -0.51 -13.80 -12.30
C ALA A 17 0.96 -13.56 -12.68
N ARG A 18 1.20 -12.62 -13.59
CA ARG A 18 2.56 -12.23 -13.96
C ARG A 18 3.26 -11.66 -12.72
N HIS A 19 4.56 -11.94 -12.57
CA HIS A 19 5.36 -11.46 -11.44
C HIS A 19 4.73 -11.66 -10.05
N LEU A 20 3.98 -12.77 -9.85
CA LEU A 20 3.29 -13.08 -8.60
C LEU A 20 4.18 -12.92 -7.36
N ALA A 21 5.43 -13.39 -7.42
CA ALA A 21 6.38 -13.25 -6.32
C ALA A 21 6.69 -11.79 -5.96
N ARG A 22 6.81 -10.90 -6.96
CA ARG A 22 7.04 -9.46 -6.72
C ARG A 22 5.80 -8.81 -6.12
N GLY A 23 4.62 -9.06 -6.69
CA GLY A 23 3.37 -8.55 -6.13
C GLY A 23 3.13 -9.00 -4.69
N LEU A 24 3.37 -10.29 -4.41
CA LEU A 24 3.34 -10.83 -3.05
C LEU A 24 4.31 -10.12 -2.10
N SER A 25 5.55 -9.87 -2.53
CA SER A 25 6.54 -9.16 -1.71
C SER A 25 6.10 -7.74 -1.35
N LEU A 26 5.42 -7.04 -2.26
CA LEU A 26 4.89 -5.70 -2.03
C LEU A 26 3.68 -5.70 -1.08
N ILE A 27 2.79 -6.69 -1.20
CA ILE A 27 1.67 -6.86 -0.27
C ILE A 27 2.17 -7.22 1.14
N LEU A 28 3.22 -8.03 1.23
CA LEU A 28 3.88 -8.32 2.51
C LEU A 28 4.51 -7.06 3.10
N LEU A 29 5.20 -6.26 2.27
CA LEU A 29 5.78 -4.99 2.70
C LEU A 29 4.69 -4.03 3.22
N GLU A 30 3.56 -3.93 2.53
CA GLU A 30 2.41 -3.13 2.95
C GLU A 30 1.85 -3.60 4.30
N SER A 31 1.67 -4.92 4.45
CA SER A 31 1.17 -5.53 5.69
C SER A 31 2.12 -5.24 6.87
N LEU A 32 3.43 -5.37 6.66
CA LEU A 32 4.44 -5.05 7.67
C LEU A 32 4.49 -3.56 7.99
N LEU A 33 4.24 -2.69 7.00
CA LEU A 33 4.17 -1.25 7.21
C LEU A 33 2.99 -0.88 8.12
N LEU A 34 1.79 -1.38 7.81
CA LEU A 34 0.60 -1.18 8.63
C LEU A 34 0.78 -1.74 10.05
N LEU A 35 1.39 -2.92 10.16
CA LEU A 35 1.73 -3.52 11.45
C LEU A 35 2.69 -2.63 12.25
N SER A 36 3.75 -2.12 11.61
CA SER A 36 4.75 -1.27 12.28
C SER A 36 4.16 0.04 12.78
N VAL A 37 3.28 0.68 11.99
CA VAL A 37 2.55 1.88 12.40
C VAL A 37 1.60 1.59 13.56
N THR A 38 0.86 0.49 13.49
CA THR A 38 -0.06 0.08 14.57
C THR A 38 0.71 -0.26 15.84
N PHE A 39 1.89 -0.86 15.72
CA PHE A 39 2.76 -1.14 16.86
C PHE A 39 3.29 0.16 17.48
N LEU A 40 3.77 1.10 16.66
CA LEU A 40 4.18 2.43 17.11
C LEU A 40 3.08 3.14 17.91
N PHE A 41 1.87 3.21 17.37
CA PHE A 41 0.75 3.82 18.07
C PHE A 41 0.33 3.04 19.32
N GLY A 42 0.42 1.71 19.29
CA GLY A 42 0.18 0.86 20.47
C GLY A 42 1.16 1.13 21.61
N THR A 43 2.39 1.57 21.33
CA THR A 43 3.34 1.99 22.37
C THR A 43 3.04 3.36 22.99
N THR A 44 2.07 4.12 22.47
CA THR A 44 1.81 5.51 22.90
C THR A 44 0.35 5.73 23.33
N PHE A 45 -0.61 5.09 22.64
CA PHE A 45 -2.03 5.35 22.78
C PHE A 45 -2.81 4.14 23.30
N SER A 46 -4.04 4.37 23.74
CA SER A 46 -4.97 3.29 24.10
C SER A 46 -5.31 2.39 22.88
N THR A 47 -5.80 1.18 23.12
CA THR A 47 -6.19 0.24 22.05
C THR A 47 -7.21 0.83 21.08
N LEU A 48 -8.22 1.54 21.60
CA LEU A 48 -9.26 2.17 20.78
C LEU A 48 -8.66 3.30 19.94
N THR A 49 -7.87 4.18 20.56
CA THR A 49 -7.22 5.30 19.87
C THR A 49 -6.25 4.80 18.80
N ASN A 50 -5.47 3.76 19.08
CA ASN A 50 -4.59 3.13 18.12
C ASN A 50 -5.36 2.65 16.88
N GLY A 51 -6.44 1.90 17.10
CA GLY A 51 -7.29 1.41 16.00
C GLY A 51 -7.83 2.55 15.13
N VAL A 52 -8.36 3.61 15.75
CA VAL A 52 -8.90 4.78 15.02
C VAL A 52 -7.81 5.50 14.22
N LEU A 53 -6.62 5.69 14.79
CA LEU A 53 -5.52 6.37 14.11
C LEU A 53 -4.94 5.55 12.96
N ALA A 54 -4.68 4.26 13.17
CA ALA A 54 -4.15 3.37 12.15
C ALA A 54 -5.14 3.23 10.97
N LEU A 55 -6.43 3.01 11.28
CA LEU A 55 -7.48 2.94 10.26
C LEU A 55 -7.68 4.29 9.56
N GLY A 56 -7.62 5.40 10.31
CA GLY A 56 -7.75 6.74 9.76
C GLY A 56 -6.63 7.08 8.77
N LEU A 57 -5.37 6.77 9.11
CA LEU A 57 -4.24 6.95 8.20
C LEU A 57 -4.36 6.07 6.95
N HIS A 58 -4.75 4.81 7.12
CA HIS A 58 -4.99 3.93 5.99
C HIS A 58 -6.15 4.44 5.10
N GLY A 59 -7.22 4.97 5.71
CA GLY A 59 -8.33 5.60 4.99
C GLY A 59 -7.92 6.85 4.21
N ILE A 60 -7.04 7.68 4.78
CA ILE A 60 -6.44 8.83 4.06
C ILE A 60 -5.62 8.35 2.86
N ALA A 61 -4.79 7.31 3.03
CA ALA A 61 -4.01 6.72 1.94
C ALA A 61 -4.92 6.22 0.82
N PHE A 62 -5.96 5.46 1.19
CA PHE A 62 -6.93 4.88 0.26
C PHE A 62 -7.66 5.97 -0.54
N MET A 63 -8.26 6.96 0.14
CA MET A 63 -8.92 8.08 -0.52
C MET A 63 -7.95 8.87 -1.39
N GLY A 64 -6.72 9.10 -0.91
CA GLY A 64 -5.66 9.76 -1.65
C GLY A 64 -5.33 9.06 -2.97
N GLY A 65 -5.17 7.74 -2.95
CA GLY A 65 -4.91 6.95 -4.15
C GLY A 65 -6.03 7.04 -5.19
N TRP A 66 -7.29 7.02 -4.75
CA TRP A 66 -8.44 7.23 -5.64
C TRP A 66 -8.50 8.64 -6.21
N ILE A 67 -8.25 9.66 -5.39
CA ILE A 67 -8.19 11.06 -5.84
C ILE A 67 -7.06 11.24 -6.87
N GLU A 68 -5.92 10.60 -6.68
CA GLU A 68 -4.80 10.63 -7.63
C GLU A 68 -5.20 10.04 -8.99
N GLN A 69 -5.86 8.88 -8.98
CA GLN A 69 -6.34 8.22 -10.20
C GLN A 69 -7.40 9.06 -10.91
N ALA A 70 -8.41 9.54 -10.19
CA ALA A 70 -9.45 10.40 -10.73
C ALA A 70 -8.88 11.72 -11.29
N GLY A 71 -7.88 12.28 -10.61
CA GLY A 71 -7.13 13.45 -11.05
C GLY A 71 -6.35 13.20 -12.33
N THR A 72 -5.73 12.03 -12.46
CA THR A 72 -5.00 11.61 -13.66
C THR A 72 -5.95 11.47 -14.86
N LEU A 73 -7.11 10.82 -14.66
CA LEU A 73 -8.13 10.65 -15.71
C LEU A 73 -8.76 11.99 -16.13
N SER A 74 -9.06 12.85 -15.16
CA SER A 74 -9.68 14.18 -15.39
C SER A 74 -8.67 15.26 -15.78
N HIS A 75 -7.39 14.92 -15.96
CA HIS A 75 -6.31 15.87 -16.26
C HIS A 75 -6.23 17.05 -15.28
N SER A 76 -6.41 16.78 -13.98
CA SER A 76 -6.38 17.78 -12.90
C SER A 76 -5.13 17.63 -12.05
N PRO A 77 -4.09 18.47 -12.24
CA PRO A 77 -2.84 18.37 -11.50
C PRO A 77 -3.01 18.54 -9.99
N ARG A 78 -3.99 19.35 -9.56
CA ARG A 78 -4.26 19.59 -8.13
C ARG A 78 -4.72 18.33 -7.42
N ALA A 79 -5.61 17.55 -8.05
CA ALA A 79 -6.09 16.29 -7.49
C ALA A 79 -4.95 15.25 -7.42
N VAL A 80 -4.10 15.19 -8.44
CA VAL A 80 -2.90 14.33 -8.41
C VAL A 80 -1.99 14.71 -7.24
N THR A 81 -1.69 16.00 -7.04
CA THR A 81 -0.86 16.45 -5.91
C THR A 81 -1.45 16.07 -4.56
N VAL A 82 -2.77 16.18 -4.38
CA VAL A 82 -3.43 15.75 -3.12
C VAL A 82 -3.22 14.25 -2.88
N GLY A 83 -3.36 13.42 -3.90
CA GLY A 83 -3.11 11.99 -3.81
C GLY A 83 -1.65 11.64 -3.50
N VAL A 84 -0.70 12.38 -4.08
CA VAL A 84 0.73 12.23 -3.77
C VAL A 84 1.03 12.63 -2.32
N VAL A 85 0.45 13.73 -1.82
CA VAL A 85 0.62 14.13 -0.41
C VAL A 85 0.07 13.06 0.54
N ALA A 86 -1.10 12.51 0.25
CA ALA A 86 -1.65 11.40 1.03
C ALA A 86 -0.73 10.17 1.03
N SER A 87 -0.14 9.85 -0.13
CA SER A 87 0.83 8.75 -0.26
C SER A 87 2.14 9.00 0.50
N VAL A 88 2.58 10.26 0.61
CA VAL A 88 3.74 10.63 1.46
C VAL A 88 3.41 10.46 2.93
N ILE A 89 2.20 10.84 3.36
CA ILE A 89 1.74 10.67 4.74
C ILE A 89 1.64 9.18 5.10
N MET A 90 1.05 8.37 4.22
CA MET A 90 0.86 6.95 4.46
C MET A 90 0.99 6.17 3.13
N PRO A 91 2.11 5.49 2.90
CA PRO A 91 2.42 4.89 1.59
C PRO A 91 1.78 3.50 1.36
N SER A 92 0.80 3.08 2.18
CA SER A 92 0.17 1.75 2.04
C SER A 92 -0.52 1.58 0.69
N GLU A 93 -1.30 2.58 0.26
CA GLU A 93 -2.03 2.54 -1.00
C GLU A 93 -1.08 2.54 -2.21
N SER A 94 0.07 3.22 -2.11
CA SER A 94 1.10 3.18 -3.16
C SER A 94 1.69 1.79 -3.34
N LEU A 95 1.91 1.04 -2.25
CA LEU A 95 2.40 -0.34 -2.31
C LEU A 95 1.36 -1.28 -2.94
N TRP A 96 0.10 -1.16 -2.53
CA TRP A 96 -1.01 -1.93 -3.10
C TRP A 96 -1.14 -1.70 -4.61
N ARG A 97 -1.19 -0.43 -5.03
CA ARG A 97 -1.30 -0.05 -6.44
C ARG A 97 -0.13 -0.57 -7.28
N ARG A 98 1.09 -0.50 -6.74
CA ARG A 98 2.26 -1.08 -7.42
C ARG A 98 2.17 -2.60 -7.51
N ALA A 99 1.72 -3.28 -6.46
CA ALA A 99 1.52 -4.73 -6.49
C ALA A 99 0.49 -5.14 -7.55
N ALA A 100 -0.64 -4.43 -7.62
CA ALA A 100 -1.67 -4.62 -8.63
C ALA A 100 -1.12 -4.39 -10.06
N PHE A 101 -0.29 -3.36 -10.25
CA PHE A 101 0.36 -3.10 -11.54
C PHE A 101 1.33 -4.21 -11.96
N GLU A 102 2.15 -4.75 -11.06
CA GLU A 102 3.09 -5.84 -11.38
C GLU A 102 2.37 -7.15 -11.72
N MET A 103 1.19 -7.37 -11.11
CA MET A 103 0.39 -8.59 -11.26
C MET A 103 -0.64 -8.53 -12.40
N GLN A 104 -0.83 -7.36 -13.02
CA GLN A 104 -1.81 -7.20 -14.11
C GLN A 104 -1.38 -7.96 -15.38
N SER A 105 -2.37 -8.33 -16.20
CA SER A 105 -2.09 -8.96 -17.50
C SER A 105 -1.63 -7.93 -18.54
N PRO A 106 -0.79 -8.32 -19.52
CA PRO A 106 -0.37 -7.42 -20.59
C PRO A 106 -1.54 -6.90 -21.43
N LEU A 107 -2.60 -7.69 -21.56
CA LEU A 107 -3.81 -7.31 -22.30
C LEU A 107 -4.55 -6.16 -21.59
N VAL A 108 -4.68 -6.23 -20.26
CA VAL A 108 -5.32 -5.16 -19.46
C VAL A 108 -4.47 -3.88 -19.50
N GLY A 109 -3.15 -4.01 -19.44
CA GLY A 109 -2.23 -2.88 -19.60
C GLY A 109 -2.31 -2.24 -21.00
N ALA A 110 -2.45 -3.04 -22.06
CA ALA A 110 -2.53 -2.56 -23.44
C ALA A 110 -3.89 -1.91 -23.78
N LEU A 111 -4.98 -2.37 -23.18
CA LEU A 111 -6.32 -1.82 -23.39
C LEU A 111 -6.49 -0.44 -22.71
N GLY A 112 -5.62 -0.07 -21.77
CA GLY A 112 -5.60 1.25 -21.12
C GLY A 112 -6.86 1.60 -20.30
N PHE A 113 -7.87 0.73 -20.31
CA PHE A 113 -9.19 0.99 -19.76
C PHE A 113 -9.64 -0.21 -18.93
N SER A 114 -9.45 -0.11 -17.62
CA SER A 114 -10.14 -0.92 -16.64
C SER A 114 -10.38 -0.05 -15.41
N PRO A 115 -11.55 -0.12 -14.76
CA PRO A 115 -11.82 0.60 -13.52
C PRO A 115 -10.88 0.19 -12.37
N PHE A 116 -10.05 -0.84 -12.58
CA PHE A 116 -9.01 -1.31 -11.65
C PHE A 116 -7.58 -1.20 -12.25
N SER A 117 -7.43 -0.56 -13.41
CA SER A 117 -6.12 -0.30 -14.02
C SER A 117 -5.50 0.95 -13.40
N ASN A 118 -4.21 0.88 -13.10
CA ASN A 118 -3.48 1.99 -12.50
C ASN A 118 -3.11 3.04 -13.58
N ALA A 119 -3.87 4.13 -13.64
CA ALA A 119 -3.57 5.26 -14.52
C ALA A 119 -2.23 5.95 -14.16
N SER A 120 -1.87 5.97 -12.88
CA SER A 120 -0.53 6.32 -12.41
C SER A 120 0.10 5.12 -11.70
N THR A 121 1.33 4.77 -12.07
CA THR A 121 2.05 3.66 -11.44
C THR A 121 3.06 4.23 -10.45
N PRO A 122 3.01 3.84 -9.16
CA PRO A 122 3.99 4.30 -8.18
C PRO A 122 5.43 3.95 -8.60
N SER A 123 6.36 4.89 -8.42
CA SER A 123 7.76 4.73 -8.81
C SER A 123 8.54 3.81 -7.87
N LEU A 124 9.69 3.30 -8.33
CA LEU A 124 10.60 2.54 -7.48
C LEU A 124 11.10 3.35 -6.26
N THR A 125 11.24 4.67 -6.43
CA THR A 125 11.59 5.59 -5.34
C THR A 125 10.54 5.62 -4.24
N MET A 126 9.25 5.51 -4.58
CA MET A 126 8.17 5.43 -3.59
C MET A 126 8.22 4.12 -2.79
N ILE A 127 8.64 3.01 -3.40
CA ILE A 127 8.81 1.74 -2.70
C ILE A 127 9.97 1.84 -1.69
N ALA A 128 11.08 2.44 -2.10
CA ALA A 128 12.20 2.70 -1.19
C ALA A 128 11.80 3.62 -0.03
N TYR A 129 11.01 4.66 -0.31
CA TYR A 129 10.42 5.52 0.72
C TYR A 129 9.54 4.72 1.69
N ALA A 130 8.66 3.86 1.19
CA ALA A 130 7.79 3.03 2.03
C ALA A 130 8.60 2.06 2.93
N ALA A 131 9.66 1.47 2.40
CA ALA A 131 10.56 0.62 3.17
C ALA A 131 11.30 1.41 4.27
N LEU A 132 11.75 2.63 3.98
CA LEU A 132 12.34 3.52 4.97
C LEU A 132 11.32 3.94 6.04
N TYR A 133 10.11 4.29 5.62
CA TYR A 133 9.00 4.66 6.50
C TYR A 133 8.69 3.53 7.49
N LEU A 134 8.60 2.29 6.99
CA LEU A 134 8.44 1.09 7.82
C LEU A 134 9.59 0.96 8.83
N ALA A 135 10.83 1.01 8.37
CA ALA A 135 12.01 0.84 9.22
C ALA A 135 12.05 1.90 10.34
N LEU A 136 11.74 3.16 10.01
CA LEU A 136 11.66 4.25 10.99
C LEU A 136 10.50 4.03 11.98
N ALA A 137 9.30 3.71 11.51
CA ALA A 137 8.15 3.46 12.38
C ALA A 137 8.43 2.33 13.37
N LEU A 138 9.02 1.23 12.89
CA LEU A 138 9.40 0.08 13.72
C LEU A 138 10.52 0.43 14.70
N ALA A 139 11.57 1.12 14.26
CA ALA A 139 12.68 1.53 15.13
C ALA A 139 12.21 2.45 16.26
N ILE A 140 11.33 3.42 15.96
CA ILE A 140 10.75 4.30 16.97
C ILE A 140 9.88 3.48 17.93
N ALA A 141 9.06 2.55 17.42
CA ALA A 141 8.22 1.71 18.26
C ALA A 141 9.06 0.84 19.22
N LEU A 142 10.12 0.20 18.73
CA LEU A 142 11.04 -0.59 19.55
C LEU A 142 11.75 0.27 20.60
N HIS A 143 12.22 1.46 20.23
CA HIS A 143 12.86 2.39 21.16
C HIS A 143 11.89 2.83 22.27
N ARG A 144 10.66 3.19 21.90
CA ARG A 144 9.61 3.60 22.86
C ARG A 144 9.20 2.45 23.76
N PHE A 145 9.09 1.24 23.22
CA PHE A 145 8.75 0.06 24.00
C PHE A 145 9.86 -0.27 25.02
N GLY A 146 11.14 -0.17 24.63
CA GLY A 146 12.27 -0.43 25.52
C GLY A 146 12.48 0.61 26.61
N GLN A 147 11.94 1.83 26.46
CA GLN A 147 11.94 2.86 27.51
C GLN A 147 10.80 2.70 28.53
N ARG A 148 9.84 1.81 28.27
CA ARG A 148 8.79 1.50 29.24
C ARG A 148 9.36 0.44 30.17
N ASP A 149 9.93 0.91 31.28
CA ASP A 149 10.33 0.03 32.39
C ASP A 149 9.12 -0.84 32.79
N LEU A 150 9.33 -2.16 32.75
CA LEU A 150 8.40 -3.18 33.27
C LEU A 150 8.57 -3.31 34.78
#